data_AF-A0A222NZL9-F1
#
_entry.id   AF-A0A222NZL9-F1
#
_cell.length_a   1.000
_cell.length_b   1.000
_cell.length_c   1.000
_cell.angle_alpha   90.00
_cell.angle_beta   90.00
_cell.angle_gamma   90.00
#
_symmetry.space_group_name_H-M   'P 1'
#
loop_
_entity.id
_entity.type
_entity.pdbx_description
1 polymer ?
#
loop_
_entity_poly.entity_id
_entity_poly.type
_entity_poly.pdbx_seq_one_letter_code
_entity_poly.pdbx_strand_id
1 'polypeptide(L)'
;MQYFSIPTCYFPSTALFIDDSRDFLLNFVLQLDEGLAYRVFDSPFDALDYINKKDCELVMLSQRCLSEYTEANNCPLTNHTVNLNLNVIHTEIYNPKRFSEISVVVVDYAMPGMDGIEFCRRIDNTNIKKILLTGQADEKVAIEAFNEGLIHRYIQKSDPHVAEIITKSIYELQLQYFQLMSDMVVRMLSVTSPSCLHDKKFADFFRQLRQEKSIVEYYLADNSGSFLLLDDDANVNFLIVKNEADMRLHYDFALDNGASDEILDQLASAEKIPCFWQATSRSPEWNNWTSCLVPAHRFISQETYFYAYVPGSALFDVHQDKIVSYHRHLEEIDAEELLLTTSESLS
;
A
#
# COMPACT_ATOMS: atom_id res chain seq x y z
N MET A 1 11.65 14.92 9.76
CA MET A 1 10.53 13.99 9.59
C MET A 1 11.11 12.60 9.41
N GLN A 2 10.68 11.64 10.23
CA GLN A 2 11.13 10.26 10.11
C GLN A 2 10.34 9.64 8.96
N TYR A 3 11.03 9.30 7.86
CA TYR A 3 10.37 8.75 6.68
C TYR A 3 9.89 7.33 6.96
N PHE A 4 8.70 6.98 6.45
CA PHE A 4 8.21 5.61 6.42
C PHE A 4 9.02 4.82 5.39
N SER A 5 9.84 3.87 5.84
CA SER A 5 10.53 2.94 4.96
C SER A 5 9.55 1.89 4.43
N ILE A 6 8.59 1.50 5.27
CA ILE A 6 7.42 0.67 4.91
C ILE A 6 6.15 1.51 5.14
N PRO A 7 5.33 1.74 4.11
CA PRO A 7 3.98 2.28 4.26
C PRO A 7 3.10 1.50 5.23
N THR A 8 2.10 2.14 5.82
CA THR A 8 1.07 1.45 6.62
C THR A 8 0.17 0.57 5.77
N CYS A 9 -0.04 0.91 4.51
CA CYS A 9 -0.70 0.06 3.53
C CYS A 9 -0.10 0.31 2.14
N TYR A 10 -0.23 -0.69 1.29
CA TYR A 10 0.15 -0.61 -0.12
C TYR A 10 -0.69 -1.62 -0.88
N PHE A 11 -1.19 -1.19 -2.02
CA PHE A 11 -1.81 -2.05 -3.02
C PHE A 11 -1.41 -1.54 -4.41
N PRO A 12 -1.41 -2.40 -5.44
CA PRO A 12 -1.26 -1.96 -6.81
C PRO A 12 -2.24 -0.83 -7.13
N SER A 13 -1.77 0.23 -7.75
CA SER A 13 -2.56 1.44 -8.05
C SER A 13 -2.44 1.76 -9.53
N THR A 14 -3.36 2.56 -10.03
CA THR A 14 -3.43 2.87 -11.46
C THR A 14 -2.47 4.01 -11.81
N ALA A 15 -1.67 3.80 -12.86
CA ALA A 15 -0.89 4.86 -13.51
C ALA A 15 -1.67 5.45 -14.69
N LEU A 16 -1.63 6.76 -14.87
CA LEU A 16 -2.22 7.41 -16.05
C LEU A 16 -1.14 7.81 -17.04
N PHE A 17 -1.34 7.48 -18.32
CA PHE A 17 -0.50 7.94 -19.42
C PHE A 17 -1.26 8.97 -20.23
N ILE A 18 -0.69 10.17 -20.37
CA ILE A 18 -1.27 11.27 -21.14
C ILE A 18 -0.27 11.72 -22.19
N ASP A 19 -0.62 11.52 -23.46
CA ASP A 19 0.20 11.88 -24.61
C ASP A 19 -0.73 12.06 -25.82
N ASP A 20 -0.55 13.11 -26.60
CA ASP A 20 -1.36 13.34 -27.80
C ASP A 20 -0.99 12.40 -28.96
N SER A 21 0.14 11.70 -28.85
CA SER A 21 0.58 10.68 -29.81
C SER A 21 0.09 9.28 -29.43
N ARG A 22 -1.04 8.87 -30.01
CA ARG A 22 -1.56 7.49 -29.88
C ARG A 22 -0.54 6.42 -30.28
N ASP A 23 0.25 6.65 -31.32
CA ASP A 23 1.27 5.69 -31.79
C ASP A 23 2.37 5.47 -30.74
N PHE A 24 2.78 6.54 -30.05
CA PHE A 24 3.75 6.44 -28.96
C PHE A 24 3.15 5.64 -27.80
N LEU A 25 1.92 5.95 -27.40
CA LEU A 25 1.22 5.27 -26.31
C LEU A 25 1.05 3.77 -26.57
N LEU A 26 0.62 3.38 -27.77
CA LEU A 26 0.43 1.97 -28.12
C LEU A 26 1.75 1.18 -28.10
N ASN A 27 2.83 1.74 -28.67
CA ASN A 27 4.14 1.09 -28.63
C ASN A 27 4.68 1.02 -27.19
N PHE A 28 4.45 2.06 -26.41
CA PHE A 28 4.88 2.16 -25.03
C PHE A 28 4.20 1.11 -24.14
N VAL A 29 2.88 1.00 -24.25
CA VAL A 29 2.07 0.05 -23.50
C VAL A 29 2.48 -1.41 -23.76
N LEU A 30 2.85 -1.75 -24.99
CA LEU A 30 3.35 -3.09 -25.33
C LEU A 30 4.68 -3.46 -24.65
N GLN A 31 5.40 -2.48 -24.11
CA GLN A 31 6.67 -2.67 -23.41
C GLN A 31 6.53 -2.58 -21.89
N LEU A 32 5.31 -2.29 -21.38
CA LEU A 32 5.04 -2.24 -19.96
C LEU A 32 4.96 -3.65 -19.35
N ASP A 33 5.12 -3.67 -18.04
CA ASP A 33 4.95 -4.88 -17.22
C ASP A 33 3.47 -5.30 -17.16
N GLU A 34 3.19 -6.60 -17.33
CA GLU A 34 1.82 -7.16 -17.31
C GLU A 34 1.12 -6.90 -15.97
N GLY A 35 1.89 -6.73 -14.89
CA GLY A 35 1.36 -6.45 -13.56
C GLY A 35 0.94 -5.00 -13.31
N LEU A 36 1.10 -4.08 -14.27
CA LEU A 36 0.81 -2.66 -14.07
C LEU A 36 -0.60 -2.30 -14.56
N ALA A 37 -1.48 -1.87 -13.64
CA ALA A 37 -2.74 -1.24 -14.00
C ALA A 37 -2.50 0.18 -14.54
N TYR A 38 -2.99 0.46 -15.75
CA TYR A 38 -2.89 1.78 -16.34
C TYR A 38 -4.15 2.20 -17.11
N ARG A 39 -4.25 3.49 -17.40
CA ARG A 39 -5.20 4.05 -18.38
C ARG A 39 -4.52 5.08 -19.25
N VAL A 40 -4.95 5.17 -20.50
CA VAL A 40 -4.38 6.06 -21.50
C VAL A 40 -5.37 7.17 -21.86
N PHE A 41 -4.85 8.38 -22.03
CA PHE A 41 -5.61 9.54 -22.51
C PHE A 41 -4.82 10.26 -23.61
N ASP A 42 -5.49 10.56 -24.72
CA ASP A 42 -4.96 11.36 -25.83
C ASP A 42 -5.23 12.88 -25.67
N SER A 43 -6.02 13.24 -24.66
CA SER A 43 -6.45 14.61 -24.37
C SER A 43 -6.12 14.98 -22.92
N PRO A 44 -5.33 16.06 -22.69
CA PRO A 44 -5.03 16.50 -21.32
C PRO A 44 -6.27 17.01 -20.59
N PHE A 45 -7.30 17.48 -21.31
CA PHE A 45 -8.54 17.95 -20.70
C PHE A 45 -9.38 16.80 -20.16
N ASP A 46 -9.51 15.72 -20.92
CA ASP A 46 -10.28 14.54 -20.50
C ASP A 46 -9.58 13.82 -19.34
N ALA A 47 -8.25 13.77 -19.35
CA ALA A 47 -7.47 13.26 -18.23
C ALA A 47 -7.65 14.09 -16.94
N LEU A 48 -7.62 15.43 -17.02
CA LEU A 48 -7.88 16.29 -15.86
C LEU A 48 -9.30 16.09 -15.32
N ASP A 49 -10.28 16.06 -16.22
CA ASP A 49 -11.66 15.81 -15.85
C ASP A 49 -11.82 14.46 -15.15
N TYR A 50 -11.13 13.41 -15.63
CA TYR A 50 -11.13 12.10 -15.01
C TYR A 50 -10.46 12.11 -13.63
N ILE A 51 -9.28 12.72 -13.50
CA ILE A 51 -8.56 12.82 -12.24
C ILE A 51 -9.37 13.61 -11.19
N ASN A 52 -9.92 14.75 -11.57
CA ASN A 52 -10.60 15.65 -10.63
C ASN A 52 -12.03 15.21 -10.31
N LYS A 53 -12.69 14.42 -11.18
CA LYS A 53 -13.98 13.76 -10.85
C LYS A 53 -13.81 12.54 -9.96
N LYS A 54 -12.62 11.92 -9.95
CA LYS A 54 -12.37 10.74 -9.16
C LYS A 54 -12.07 11.15 -7.72
N ASP A 55 -12.99 10.79 -6.83
CA ASP A 55 -12.73 10.93 -5.40
C ASP A 55 -11.50 10.08 -5.03
N CYS A 56 -10.59 10.68 -4.24
CA CYS A 56 -9.44 9.95 -3.71
C CYS A 56 -9.93 8.93 -2.68
N GLU A 57 -9.82 7.64 -2.96
CA GLU A 57 -10.38 6.57 -2.12
C GLU A 57 -9.67 6.53 -0.75
N LEU A 58 -8.39 6.89 -0.70
CA LEU A 58 -7.65 7.04 0.55
C LEU A 58 -8.06 8.29 1.36
N VAL A 59 -8.59 9.34 0.73
CA VAL A 59 -9.25 10.43 1.47
C VAL A 59 -10.58 9.95 2.04
N MET A 60 -11.30 9.05 1.37
CA MET A 60 -12.50 8.41 1.92
C MET A 60 -12.16 7.50 3.10
N LEU A 61 -11.05 6.76 3.06
CA LEU A 61 -10.51 6.05 4.23
C LEU A 61 -10.29 7.00 5.40
N SER A 62 -9.69 8.17 5.14
CA SER A 62 -9.46 9.17 6.17
C SER A 62 -10.76 9.70 6.81
N GLN A 63 -11.83 9.82 6.03
CA GLN A 63 -13.15 10.19 6.52
C GLN A 63 -13.83 9.06 7.29
N ARG A 64 -13.66 7.80 6.86
CA ARG A 64 -14.15 6.61 7.60
C ARG A 64 -13.46 6.49 8.96
N CYS A 65 -12.14 6.72 9.01
CA CYS A 65 -11.38 6.81 10.26
C CYS A 65 -11.99 7.80 11.26
N LEU A 66 -12.41 8.98 10.79
CA LEU A 66 -13.02 10.02 11.65
C LEU A 66 -14.41 9.62 12.18
N SER A 67 -15.19 8.90 11.38
CA SER A 67 -16.53 8.44 11.78
C SER A 67 -16.49 7.38 12.88
N GLU A 68 -15.60 6.38 12.77
CA GLU A 68 -15.47 5.31 13.77
C GLU A 68 -14.88 5.83 15.09
N TYR A 69 -13.95 6.80 15.03
CA TYR A 69 -13.41 7.48 16.22
C TYR A 69 -14.49 8.20 17.03
N THR A 70 -15.50 8.77 16.35
CA THR A 70 -16.59 9.50 17.00
C THR A 70 -17.56 8.55 17.71
N GLU A 71 -17.76 7.34 17.18
CA GLU A 71 -18.59 6.31 17.80
C GLU A 71 -17.88 5.64 19.00
N ALA A 72 -16.56 5.40 18.90
CA ALA A 72 -15.76 4.79 19.96
C ALA A 72 -15.67 5.67 21.23
N ASN A 73 -15.64 7.00 21.09
CA ASN A 73 -15.58 7.93 22.23
C ASN A 73 -16.86 7.96 23.09
N ASN A 74 -17.96 7.32 22.67
CA ASN A 74 -19.17 7.18 23.49
C ASN A 74 -19.13 5.95 24.43
N CYS A 75 -18.05 5.16 24.44
CA CYS A 75 -17.91 3.97 25.28
C CYS A 75 -16.70 4.10 26.24
N PRO A 76 -16.88 4.29 27.56
CA PRO A 76 -15.79 4.72 28.46
C PRO A 76 -14.84 3.63 28.97
N LEU A 77 -14.96 2.39 28.48
CA LEU A 77 -14.32 1.23 29.11
C LEU A 77 -13.74 0.31 28.03
N THR A 78 -12.49 0.53 27.62
CA THR A 78 -11.55 -0.51 27.17
C THR A 78 -10.27 0.13 26.61
N ASN A 79 -9.13 -0.51 26.86
CA ASN A 79 -7.88 -0.31 26.08
C ASN A 79 -8.04 -0.68 24.58
N HIS A 80 -9.27 -0.86 24.08
CA HIS A 80 -9.63 -1.17 22.69
C HIS A 80 -9.61 0.06 21.78
N THR A 81 -9.56 1.28 22.33
CA THR A 81 -9.64 2.52 21.52
C THR A 81 -8.52 2.63 20.48
N VAL A 82 -7.36 2.02 20.73
CA VAL A 82 -6.22 2.04 19.79
C VAL A 82 -6.36 0.99 18.68
N ASN A 83 -7.02 -0.14 18.94
CA ASN A 83 -7.12 -1.25 17.98
C ASN A 83 -8.26 -1.03 16.96
N LEU A 84 -9.35 -0.36 17.36
CA LEU A 84 -10.40 0.07 16.42
C LEU A 84 -9.83 1.00 15.33
N ASN A 85 -8.87 1.86 15.68
CA ASN A 85 -8.28 2.82 14.74
C ASN A 85 -7.51 2.14 13.59
N LEU A 86 -6.83 1.03 13.84
CA LEU A 86 -6.09 0.29 12.80
C LEU A 86 -6.98 -0.63 11.97
N ASN A 87 -8.18 -0.96 12.46
CA ASN A 87 -9.12 -1.80 11.72
C ASN A 87 -9.48 -1.19 10.37
N VAL A 88 -9.60 0.14 10.32
CA VAL A 88 -9.90 0.89 9.10
C VAL A 88 -8.87 0.64 7.99
N ILE A 89 -7.59 0.46 8.34
CA ILE A 89 -6.53 0.26 7.35
C ILE A 89 -6.74 -1.06 6.60
N HIS A 90 -6.96 -2.16 7.32
CA HIS A 90 -7.12 -3.46 6.68
C HIS A 90 -8.53 -3.70 6.14
N THR A 91 -9.55 -2.92 6.54
CA THR A 91 -10.87 -2.98 5.90
C THR A 91 -10.87 -2.51 4.44
N GLU A 92 -9.82 -1.81 4.00
CA GLU A 92 -9.69 -1.37 2.61
C GLU A 92 -9.62 -2.53 1.62
N ILE A 93 -9.22 -3.74 2.05
CA ILE A 93 -9.26 -4.96 1.22
C ILE A 93 -10.67 -5.25 0.66
N TYR A 94 -11.72 -4.78 1.33
CA TYR A 94 -13.10 -4.95 0.90
C TYR A 94 -13.56 -3.86 -0.07
N ASN A 95 -12.74 -2.85 -0.35
CA ASN A 95 -13.00 -1.87 -1.39
C ASN A 95 -12.63 -2.47 -2.76
N PRO A 96 -13.61 -2.77 -3.63
CA PRO A 96 -13.32 -3.29 -4.97
C PRO A 96 -12.64 -2.25 -5.87
N LYS A 97 -12.73 -0.95 -5.53
CA LYS A 97 -12.17 0.15 -6.30
C LYS A 97 -10.76 0.56 -5.86
N ARG A 98 -10.17 -0.08 -4.84
CA ARG A 98 -8.85 0.32 -4.31
C ARG A 98 -7.75 0.34 -5.38
N PHE A 99 -7.76 -0.62 -6.30
CA PHE A 99 -6.76 -0.69 -7.38
C PHE A 99 -6.92 0.41 -8.44
N SER A 100 -8.11 1.02 -8.51
CA SER A 100 -8.40 2.15 -9.38
C SER A 100 -7.86 3.49 -8.83
N GLU A 101 -7.31 3.52 -7.62
CA GLU A 101 -6.66 4.68 -7.04
C GLU A 101 -5.55 5.21 -7.97
N ILE A 102 -5.60 6.51 -8.29
CA ILE A 102 -4.61 7.14 -9.16
C ILE A 102 -3.44 7.60 -8.30
N SER A 103 -2.29 6.93 -8.43
CA SER A 103 -1.09 7.24 -7.65
C SER A 103 -0.04 8.00 -8.44
N VAL A 104 0.06 7.74 -9.74
CA VAL A 104 1.11 8.25 -10.63
C VAL A 104 0.50 8.69 -11.95
N VAL A 105 0.97 9.81 -12.45
CA VAL A 105 0.65 10.34 -13.77
C VAL A 105 1.94 10.51 -14.56
N VAL A 106 1.95 9.98 -15.78
CA VAL A 106 3.00 10.14 -16.78
C VAL A 106 2.43 10.99 -17.90
N VAL A 107 3.01 12.17 -18.13
CA VAL A 107 2.45 13.16 -19.03
C VAL A 107 3.51 13.68 -19.99
N ASP A 108 3.18 13.81 -21.26
CA ASP A 108 4.04 14.50 -22.21
C ASP A 108 4.09 16.01 -21.94
N TYR A 109 5.26 16.59 -22.12
CA TYR A 109 5.41 18.04 -22.10
C TYR A 109 4.69 18.70 -23.29
N ALA A 110 4.89 18.17 -24.50
CA ALA A 110 4.56 18.86 -25.75
C ALA A 110 3.14 18.53 -26.27
N MET A 111 2.11 18.78 -25.46
CA MET A 111 0.72 18.52 -25.85
C MET A 111 0.00 19.79 -26.38
N PRO A 112 -0.91 19.65 -27.37
CA PRO A 112 -1.66 20.76 -27.93
C PRO A 112 -2.68 21.32 -26.94
N GLY A 113 -2.76 22.66 -26.87
CA GLY A 113 -3.72 23.38 -26.02
C GLY A 113 -3.30 23.53 -24.56
N MET A 114 -2.68 22.51 -23.96
CA MET A 114 -2.16 22.53 -22.60
C MET A 114 -0.87 21.73 -22.51
N ASP A 115 0.24 22.36 -22.14
CA ASP A 115 1.51 21.65 -21.94
C ASP A 115 1.49 20.81 -20.65
N GLY A 116 2.40 19.84 -20.56
CA GLY A 116 2.46 18.90 -19.43
C GLY A 116 2.73 19.56 -18.08
N ILE A 117 3.37 20.73 -18.05
CA ILE A 117 3.62 21.47 -16.82
C ILE A 117 2.33 22.13 -16.33
N GLU A 118 1.62 22.81 -17.21
CA GLU A 118 0.32 23.40 -16.92
C GLU A 118 -0.71 22.35 -16.52
N PHE A 119 -0.70 21.18 -17.18
CA PHE A 119 -1.47 20.02 -16.76
C PHE A 119 -1.15 19.62 -15.31
N CYS A 120 0.13 19.43 -14.98
CA CYS A 120 0.55 19.05 -13.62
C CYS A 120 0.11 20.07 -12.55
N ARG A 121 0.03 21.37 -12.88
CA ARG A 121 -0.44 22.41 -11.95
C ARG A 121 -1.94 22.34 -11.67
N ARG A 122 -2.73 21.78 -12.60
CA ARG A 122 -4.20 21.72 -12.53
C ARG A 122 -4.74 20.44 -11.89
N ILE A 123 -3.86 19.51 -11.51
CA ILE A 123 -4.25 18.33 -10.74
C ILE A 123 -4.57 18.77 -9.31
N ASP A 124 -5.84 18.64 -8.90
CA ASP A 124 -6.29 19.06 -7.57
C ASP A 124 -5.64 18.22 -6.45
N ASN A 125 -5.49 16.91 -6.69
CA ASN A 125 -4.81 16.01 -5.76
C ASN A 125 -3.28 16.17 -5.84
N THR A 126 -2.74 16.98 -4.93
CA THR A 126 -1.31 17.26 -4.85
C THR A 126 -0.45 16.03 -4.52
N ASN A 127 -1.03 14.97 -3.92
CA ASN A 127 -0.30 13.77 -3.53
C ASN A 127 0.09 12.88 -4.72
N ILE A 128 -0.69 12.91 -5.81
CA ILE A 128 -0.40 12.19 -7.06
C ILE A 128 1.02 12.50 -7.48
N LYS A 129 1.79 11.46 -7.86
CA LYS A 129 3.15 11.62 -8.36
C LYS A 129 3.15 11.91 -9.84
N LYS A 130 4.03 12.80 -10.29
CA LYS A 130 4.05 13.31 -11.66
C LYS A 130 5.39 13.00 -12.31
N ILE A 131 5.35 12.27 -13.41
CA ILE A 131 6.47 12.00 -14.32
C ILE A 131 6.23 12.81 -15.59
N LEU A 132 7.15 13.71 -15.91
CA LEU A 132 7.12 14.48 -17.16
C LEU A 132 7.96 13.80 -18.23
N LEU A 133 7.40 13.54 -19.39
CA LEU A 133 8.15 13.11 -20.57
C LEU A 133 8.59 14.35 -21.35
N THR A 134 9.88 14.44 -21.67
CA THR A 134 10.45 15.62 -22.32
C THR A 134 11.04 15.29 -23.69
N GLY A 135 10.92 16.24 -24.62
CA GLY A 135 11.75 16.28 -25.82
C GLY A 135 13.13 16.88 -25.53
N GLN A 136 13.97 17.02 -26.57
CA GLN A 136 15.32 17.59 -26.42
C GLN A 136 15.32 19.10 -26.09
N ALA A 137 14.25 19.82 -26.41
CA ALA A 137 14.20 21.28 -26.26
C ALA A 137 13.76 21.76 -24.86
N ASP A 138 13.24 20.86 -24.03
CA ASP A 138 12.38 21.23 -22.88
C ASP A 138 13.01 20.90 -21.51
N GLU A 139 14.28 20.48 -21.49
CA GLU A 139 14.95 19.99 -20.29
C GLU A 139 15.08 21.05 -19.18
N LYS A 140 15.33 22.32 -19.54
CA LYS A 140 15.44 23.41 -18.55
C LYS A 140 14.14 23.64 -17.79
N VAL A 141 13.01 23.62 -18.50
CA VAL A 141 11.68 23.82 -17.92
C VAL A 141 11.34 22.66 -16.98
N ALA A 142 11.70 21.43 -17.37
CA ALA A 142 11.52 20.26 -16.52
C ALA A 142 12.37 20.31 -15.24
N ILE A 143 13.61 20.79 -15.32
CA ILE A 143 14.48 20.97 -14.15
C ILE A 143 13.87 21.99 -13.18
N GLU A 144 13.35 23.11 -13.69
CA GLU A 144 12.68 24.13 -12.87
C GLU A 144 11.45 23.54 -12.17
N ALA A 145 10.57 22.87 -12.91
CA ALA A 145 9.38 22.22 -12.35
C ALA A 145 9.72 21.13 -11.31
N PHE A 146 10.81 20.39 -11.51
CA PHE A 146 11.28 19.40 -10.55
C PHE A 146 11.79 20.05 -9.26
N ASN A 147 12.59 21.12 -9.39
CA ASN A 147 13.13 21.85 -8.23
C ASN A 147 12.04 22.56 -7.42
N GLU A 148 10.96 22.98 -8.08
CA GLU A 148 9.76 23.53 -7.43
C GLU A 148 8.89 22.45 -6.74
N GLY A 149 9.17 21.16 -6.97
CA GLY A 149 8.38 20.05 -6.47
C GLY A 149 7.04 19.85 -7.18
N LEU A 150 6.83 20.52 -8.33
CA LEU A 150 5.65 20.33 -9.17
C LEU A 150 5.64 18.94 -9.81
N ILE A 151 6.79 18.50 -10.29
CA ILE A 151 7.00 17.15 -10.82
C ILE A 151 8.00 16.37 -9.96
N HIS A 152 7.90 15.04 -10.00
CA HIS A 152 8.69 14.13 -9.18
C HIS A 152 9.76 13.39 -9.99
N ARG A 153 9.61 13.38 -11.31
CA ARG A 153 10.57 12.81 -12.26
C ARG A 153 10.39 13.49 -13.61
N TYR A 154 11.47 13.60 -14.36
CA TYR A 154 11.41 13.89 -15.79
C TYR A 154 12.26 12.88 -16.56
N ILE A 155 11.82 12.48 -17.74
CA ILE A 155 12.45 11.43 -18.55
C ILE A 155 12.44 11.86 -20.01
N GLN A 156 13.58 11.73 -20.69
CA GLN A 156 13.67 12.07 -22.11
C GLN A 156 13.03 10.98 -22.96
N LYS A 157 12.09 11.36 -23.84
CA LYS A 157 11.37 10.42 -24.74
C LYS A 157 12.31 9.68 -25.70
N SER A 158 13.42 10.30 -26.07
CA SER A 158 14.40 9.73 -27.01
C SER A 158 15.34 8.70 -26.37
N ASP A 159 15.24 8.44 -25.06
CA ASP A 159 16.08 7.44 -24.40
C ASP A 159 15.74 6.03 -24.93
N PRO A 160 16.73 5.24 -25.39
CA PRO A 160 16.49 3.86 -25.85
C PRO A 160 15.86 2.94 -24.79
N HIS A 161 16.01 3.26 -23.50
CA HIS A 161 15.49 2.48 -22.38
C HIS A 161 14.32 3.19 -21.67
N VAL A 162 13.66 4.13 -22.36
CA VAL A 162 12.59 4.97 -21.79
C VAL A 162 11.48 4.14 -21.11
N ALA A 163 11.08 3.01 -21.68
CA ALA A 163 10.08 2.11 -21.10
C ALA A 163 10.50 1.55 -19.74
N GLU A 164 11.70 0.98 -19.63
CA GLU A 164 12.22 0.45 -18.38
C GLU A 164 12.35 1.54 -17.30
N ILE A 165 12.86 2.72 -17.70
CA ILE A 165 13.03 3.86 -16.79
C ILE A 165 11.68 4.35 -16.27
N ILE A 166 10.67 4.45 -17.13
CA ILE A 166 9.32 4.87 -16.73
C ILE A 166 8.71 3.81 -15.81
N THR A 167 8.71 2.53 -16.17
CA THR A 167 8.14 1.44 -15.36
C THR A 167 8.76 1.43 -13.96
N LYS A 168 10.10 1.50 -13.87
CA LYS A 168 10.80 1.59 -12.58
C LYS A 168 10.40 2.85 -11.80
N SER A 169 10.33 3.99 -12.48
CA SER A 169 9.92 5.25 -11.87
C SER A 169 8.49 5.21 -11.36
N ILE A 170 7.57 4.53 -12.06
CA ILE A 170 6.19 4.33 -11.63
C ILE A 170 6.16 3.55 -10.32
N TYR A 171 6.81 2.40 -10.23
CA TYR A 171 6.83 1.60 -9.00
C TYR A 171 7.47 2.34 -7.81
N GLU A 172 8.56 3.06 -8.04
CA GLU A 172 9.21 3.89 -7.01
C GLU A 172 8.28 5.01 -6.52
N LEU A 173 7.58 5.68 -7.43
CA LEU A 173 6.67 6.78 -7.11
C LEU A 173 5.34 6.31 -6.51
N GLN A 174 4.83 5.15 -6.92
CA GLN A 174 3.71 4.48 -6.26
C GLN A 174 4.04 4.22 -4.79
N LEU A 175 5.23 3.68 -4.50
CA LEU A 175 5.65 3.48 -3.12
C LEU A 175 5.70 4.82 -2.36
N GLN A 176 6.26 5.87 -2.96
CA GLN A 176 6.29 7.21 -2.35
C GLN A 176 4.89 7.81 -2.12
N TYR A 177 3.93 7.53 -3.01
CA TYR A 177 2.53 7.90 -2.82
C TYR A 177 2.00 7.31 -1.51
N PHE A 178 2.12 6.00 -1.32
CA PHE A 178 1.68 5.33 -0.10
C PHE A 178 2.47 5.74 1.15
N GLN A 179 3.76 6.05 1.03
CA GLN A 179 4.56 6.59 2.15
C GLN A 179 4.03 7.95 2.64
N LEU A 180 3.65 8.85 1.73
CA LEU A 180 3.02 10.12 2.10
C LEU A 180 1.65 9.91 2.73
N MET A 181 0.84 9.02 2.14
CA MET A 181 -0.48 8.71 2.68
C MET A 181 -0.39 8.07 4.07
N SER A 182 0.65 7.28 4.33
CA SER A 182 0.90 6.70 5.66
C SER A 182 1.10 7.76 6.74
N ASP A 183 1.85 8.83 6.45
CA ASP A 183 2.03 9.94 7.39
C ASP A 183 0.70 10.63 7.71
N MET A 184 -0.18 10.79 6.70
CA MET A 184 -1.53 11.32 6.90
C MET A 184 -2.39 10.39 7.77
N VAL A 185 -2.45 9.10 7.45
CA VAL A 185 -3.25 8.10 8.19
C VAL A 185 -2.82 8.01 9.65
N VAL A 186 -1.51 7.90 9.91
CA VAL A 186 -0.97 7.80 11.29
C VAL A 186 -1.29 9.05 12.10
N ARG A 187 -1.17 10.25 11.51
CA ARG A 187 -1.55 11.51 12.18
C ARG A 187 -3.04 11.57 12.50
N MET A 188 -3.91 11.12 11.60
CA MET A 188 -5.36 11.15 11.82
C MET A 188 -5.79 10.15 12.89
N LEU A 189 -5.25 8.93 12.86
CA LEU A 189 -5.59 7.88 13.82
C LEU A 189 -5.00 8.13 15.22
N SER A 190 -4.09 9.10 15.37
CA SER A 190 -3.34 9.36 16.61
C SER A 190 -2.64 8.11 17.16
N VAL A 191 -2.26 7.19 16.27
CA VAL A 191 -1.60 5.93 16.61
C VAL A 191 -0.09 6.15 16.56
N THR A 192 0.64 5.54 17.50
CA THR A 192 2.09 5.49 17.43
C THR A 192 2.51 4.50 16.34
N SER A 193 3.20 5.00 15.31
CA SER A 193 3.78 4.14 14.27
C SER A 193 4.75 3.12 14.89
N PRO A 194 4.67 1.83 14.51
CA PRO A 194 5.64 0.83 14.94
C PRO A 194 7.05 1.19 14.46
N SER A 195 8.06 0.93 15.29
CA SER A 195 9.48 1.23 14.99
C SER A 195 9.98 0.56 13.70
N CYS A 196 9.48 -0.64 13.41
CA CYS A 196 9.84 -1.43 12.23
C CYS A 196 9.48 -0.74 10.90
N LEU A 197 8.45 0.12 10.85
CA LEU A 197 8.07 0.85 9.64
C LEU A 197 9.14 1.88 9.23
N HIS A 198 9.96 2.33 10.18
CA HIS A 198 11.02 3.31 9.95
C HIS A 198 12.41 2.65 9.78
N ASP A 199 12.54 1.37 10.12
CA ASP A 199 13.80 0.64 10.07
C ASP A 199 14.15 0.17 8.66
N LYS A 200 15.22 0.73 8.10
CA LYS A 200 15.66 0.43 6.73
C LYS A 200 16.05 -1.03 6.51
N LYS A 201 16.72 -1.67 7.48
CA LYS A 201 17.14 -3.07 7.33
C LYS A 201 15.93 -4.00 7.36
N PHE A 202 14.96 -3.67 8.23
CA PHE A 202 13.70 -4.41 8.27
C PHE A 202 12.89 -4.19 6.99
N ALA A 203 12.87 -2.97 6.43
CA ALA A 203 12.22 -2.68 5.15
C ALA A 203 12.84 -3.45 3.98
N ASP A 204 14.16 -3.62 3.93
CA ASP A 204 14.82 -4.43 2.91
C ASP A 204 14.47 -5.92 3.06
N PHE A 205 14.45 -6.44 4.29
CA PHE A 205 13.95 -7.78 4.59
C PHE A 205 12.49 -7.96 4.16
N PHE A 206 11.63 -7.01 4.50
CA PHE A 206 10.21 -7.05 4.14
C PHE A 206 10.01 -7.02 2.63
N ARG A 207 10.80 -6.22 1.91
CA ARG A 207 10.79 -6.19 0.43
C ARG A 207 11.19 -7.54 -0.15
N GLN A 208 12.22 -8.18 0.39
CA GLN A 208 12.67 -9.51 -0.06
C GLN A 208 11.60 -10.58 0.22
N LEU A 209 10.97 -10.55 1.40
CA LEU A 209 9.89 -11.47 1.75
C LEU A 209 8.70 -11.33 0.80
N ARG A 210 8.32 -10.09 0.45
CA ARG A 210 7.25 -9.84 -0.53
C ARG A 210 7.57 -10.41 -1.91
N GLN A 211 8.81 -10.26 -2.37
CA GLN A 211 9.25 -10.83 -3.65
C GLN A 211 9.26 -12.36 -3.63
N GLU A 212 9.73 -12.97 -2.54
CA GLU A 212 9.78 -14.43 -2.41
C GLU A 212 8.37 -15.05 -2.35
N LYS A 213 7.42 -14.37 -1.72
CA LYS A 213 6.04 -14.85 -1.52
C LYS A 213 5.04 -14.28 -2.53
N SER A 214 5.50 -13.57 -3.55
CA SER A 214 4.66 -12.91 -4.58
C SER A 214 3.54 -12.03 -4.00
N ILE A 215 3.84 -11.28 -2.94
CA ILE A 215 2.86 -10.43 -2.26
C ILE A 215 2.71 -9.08 -2.97
N VAL A 216 1.53 -8.84 -3.52
CA VAL A 216 1.22 -7.63 -4.28
C VAL A 216 0.68 -6.51 -3.38
N GLU A 217 -0.10 -6.83 -2.35
CA GLU A 217 -0.68 -5.85 -1.43
C GLU A 217 -0.48 -6.22 0.05
N TYR A 218 -0.39 -5.20 0.91
CA TYR A 218 -0.23 -5.37 2.35
C TYR A 218 -0.86 -4.24 3.16
N TYR A 219 -1.29 -4.57 4.37
CA TYR A 219 -2.00 -3.66 5.28
C TYR A 219 -1.53 -3.88 6.72
N LEU A 220 -1.25 -2.80 7.44
CA LEU A 220 -0.85 -2.85 8.84
C LEU A 220 -2.00 -3.42 9.69
N ALA A 221 -1.70 -4.48 10.43
CA ALA A 221 -2.67 -5.23 11.21
C ALA A 221 -2.66 -4.86 12.71
N ASP A 222 -1.51 -4.49 13.28
CA ASP A 222 -1.41 -4.15 14.71
C ASP A 222 -0.37 -3.06 14.99
N ASN A 223 -0.29 -2.62 16.25
CA ASN A 223 0.69 -1.63 16.72
C ASN A 223 2.12 -2.19 16.87
N SER A 224 2.30 -3.50 16.76
CA SER A 224 3.61 -4.16 16.83
C SER A 224 4.33 -4.16 15.48
N GLY A 225 3.59 -3.93 14.38
CA GLY A 225 4.10 -3.96 13.02
C GLY A 225 3.77 -5.24 12.26
N SER A 226 2.73 -5.96 12.67
CA SER A 226 2.21 -7.09 11.91
C SER A 226 1.50 -6.61 10.65
N PHE A 227 1.55 -7.41 9.57
CA PHE A 227 0.93 -7.09 8.30
C PHE A 227 0.00 -8.21 7.85
N LEU A 228 -1.18 -7.82 7.36
CA LEU A 228 -2.00 -8.62 6.45
C LEU A 228 -1.36 -8.52 5.06
N LEU A 229 -1.15 -9.65 4.40
CA LEU A 229 -0.49 -9.78 3.10
C LEU A 229 -1.43 -10.51 2.14
N LEU A 230 -1.54 -10.04 0.90
CA LEU A 230 -2.27 -10.76 -0.15
C LEU A 230 -1.41 -10.88 -1.42
N ASP A 231 -1.52 -12.03 -2.07
CA ASP A 231 -1.02 -12.21 -3.44
C ASP A 231 -2.05 -11.69 -4.46
N ASP A 232 -1.74 -11.84 -5.74
CA ASP A 232 -2.54 -11.40 -6.88
C ASP A 232 -3.92 -12.05 -6.95
N ASP A 233 -4.05 -13.28 -6.45
CA ASP A 233 -5.30 -14.06 -6.33
C ASP A 233 -6.11 -13.78 -5.05
N ALA A 234 -5.66 -12.81 -4.24
CA ALA A 234 -6.25 -12.48 -2.94
C ALA A 234 -6.16 -13.61 -1.87
N ASN A 235 -5.16 -14.49 -1.98
CA ASN A 235 -4.85 -15.44 -0.91
C ASN A 235 -4.26 -14.68 0.28
N VAL A 236 -4.90 -14.88 1.43
CA VAL A 236 -4.58 -14.17 2.67
C VAL A 236 -3.41 -14.84 3.39
N ASN A 237 -2.43 -14.04 3.77
CA ASN A 237 -1.29 -14.44 4.59
C ASN A 237 -1.02 -13.36 5.64
N PHE A 238 -0.33 -13.71 6.72
CA PHE A 238 0.08 -12.75 7.75
C PHE A 238 1.58 -12.80 7.97
N LEU A 239 2.17 -11.62 8.15
CA LEU A 239 3.46 -11.47 8.80
C LEU A 239 3.21 -10.93 10.20
N ILE A 240 3.32 -11.79 11.20
CA ILE A 240 3.17 -11.42 12.60
C ILE A 240 4.52 -10.90 13.07
N VAL A 241 4.55 -9.71 13.65
CA VAL A 241 5.77 -9.08 14.16
C VAL A 241 5.55 -8.67 15.61
N LYS A 242 6.52 -8.94 16.47
CA LYS A 242 6.54 -8.55 17.88
C LYS A 242 7.90 -7.97 18.23
N ASN A 243 7.91 -6.92 19.06
CA ASN A 243 9.14 -6.38 19.64
C ASN A 243 9.40 -7.01 21.03
N GLU A 244 10.55 -6.70 21.64
CA GLU A 244 10.89 -7.21 22.99
C GLU A 244 9.89 -6.78 24.08
N ALA A 245 9.30 -5.59 23.97
CA ALA A 245 8.31 -5.11 24.93
C ALA A 245 7.00 -5.92 24.84
N ASP A 246 6.55 -6.21 23.63
CA ASP A 246 5.39 -7.07 23.37
C ASP A 246 5.61 -8.48 23.92
N MET A 247 6.80 -9.04 23.70
CA MET A 247 7.16 -10.35 24.25
C MET A 247 7.12 -10.39 25.77
N ARG A 248 7.60 -9.33 26.44
CA ARG A 248 7.50 -9.21 27.90
C ARG A 248 6.05 -9.11 28.36
N LEU A 249 5.24 -8.28 27.70
CA LEU A 249 3.82 -8.16 28.01
C LEU A 249 3.08 -9.50 27.85
N HIS A 250 3.40 -10.26 26.79
CA HIS A 250 2.82 -11.58 26.58
C HIS A 250 3.32 -12.62 27.60
N TYR A 251 4.58 -12.55 28.02
CA TYR A 251 5.12 -13.39 29.08
C TYR A 251 4.43 -13.12 30.42
N ASP A 252 4.35 -11.86 30.84
CA ASP A 252 3.69 -11.45 32.09
C ASP A 252 2.21 -11.86 32.06
N PHE A 253 1.55 -11.66 30.92
CA PHE A 253 0.18 -12.11 30.72
C PHE A 253 0.04 -13.65 30.80
N ALA A 254 0.95 -14.42 30.22
CA ALA A 254 0.93 -15.88 30.31
C ALA A 254 1.15 -16.37 31.76
N LEU A 255 2.06 -15.69 32.50
CA LEU A 255 2.36 -15.99 33.89
C LEU A 255 1.14 -15.73 34.79
N ASP A 256 0.49 -14.58 34.63
CA ASP A 256 -0.70 -14.18 35.40
C ASP A 256 -1.89 -15.13 35.17
N ASN A 257 -1.97 -15.74 33.99
CA ASN A 257 -3.02 -16.69 33.63
C ASN A 257 -2.65 -18.16 33.92
N GLY A 258 -1.52 -18.42 34.58
CA GLY A 258 -1.13 -19.77 35.00
C GLY A 258 -0.76 -20.71 33.85
N ALA A 259 -0.15 -20.17 32.77
CA ALA A 259 0.42 -20.99 31.71
C ALA A 259 1.51 -21.95 32.25
N SER A 260 1.72 -23.09 31.59
CA SER A 260 2.75 -24.06 32.01
C SER A 260 4.16 -23.49 31.84
N ASP A 261 5.11 -23.96 32.66
CA ASP A 261 6.52 -23.55 32.59
C ASP A 261 7.13 -23.67 31.18
N GLU A 262 6.74 -24.68 30.40
CA GLU A 262 7.20 -24.85 29.01
C GLU A 262 6.80 -23.67 28.09
N ILE A 263 5.60 -23.11 28.29
CA ILE A 263 5.10 -21.97 27.52
C ILE A 263 5.83 -20.70 27.93
N LEU A 264 6.07 -20.54 29.24
CA LEU A 264 6.82 -19.41 29.78
C LEU A 264 8.26 -19.43 29.27
N ASP A 265 8.91 -20.59 29.23
CA ASP A 265 10.24 -20.76 28.67
C ASP A 265 10.27 -20.45 27.15
N GLN A 266 9.27 -20.89 26.39
CA GLN A 266 9.14 -20.59 24.96
C GLN A 266 8.96 -19.09 24.68
N LEU A 267 8.20 -18.38 25.52
CA LEU A 267 8.01 -16.93 25.42
C LEU A 267 9.25 -16.16 25.90
N ALA A 268 9.90 -16.60 26.97
CA ALA A 268 11.09 -15.97 27.52
C ALA A 268 12.31 -16.10 26.60
N SER A 269 12.46 -17.25 25.94
CA SER A 269 13.47 -17.49 24.91
C SER A 269 13.13 -16.84 23.56
N ALA A 270 11.88 -16.43 23.39
CA ALA A 270 11.31 -15.93 22.14
C ALA A 270 11.48 -16.89 20.95
N GLU A 271 11.50 -18.20 21.24
CA GLU A 271 11.46 -19.26 20.22
C GLU A 271 10.12 -19.29 19.49
N LYS A 272 9.05 -18.91 20.18
CA LYS A 272 7.71 -18.79 19.61
C LYS A 272 7.10 -17.44 19.95
N ILE A 273 6.27 -16.93 19.04
CA ILE A 273 5.47 -15.74 19.24
C ILE A 273 3.98 -16.07 19.28
N PRO A 274 3.18 -15.29 20.03
CA PRO A 274 1.73 -15.42 20.01
C PRO A 274 1.11 -15.03 18.67
N CYS A 275 0.13 -15.81 18.20
CA CYS A 275 -0.59 -15.57 16.95
C CYS A 275 -2.09 -15.25 17.10
N PHE A 276 -2.54 -14.76 18.27
CA PHE A 276 -3.95 -14.45 18.50
C PHE A 276 -4.32 -12.98 18.23
N TRP A 277 -5.52 -12.76 17.66
CA TRP A 277 -6.24 -11.48 17.70
C TRP A 277 -6.86 -11.23 19.06
N GLN A 278 -7.00 -9.97 19.44
CA GLN A 278 -7.86 -9.56 20.56
C GLN A 278 -9.29 -9.15 20.14
N ALA A 279 -9.85 -9.59 19.00
CA ALA A 279 -11.24 -9.19 18.66
C ALA A 279 -12.36 -10.12 19.10
N THR A 280 -12.07 -11.26 19.72
CA THR A 280 -13.13 -11.98 20.44
C THR A 280 -13.06 -11.59 21.91
N SER A 281 -14.19 -11.15 22.44
CA SER A 281 -14.49 -10.93 23.86
C SER A 281 -14.33 -12.19 24.74
N ARG A 282 -13.73 -13.25 24.18
CA ARG A 282 -13.28 -14.45 24.86
C ARG A 282 -11.78 -14.46 24.79
N SER A 283 -11.15 -14.23 25.93
CA SER A 283 -9.79 -14.72 26.20
C SER A 283 -9.69 -16.15 25.63
N PRO A 284 -8.60 -16.53 24.94
CA PRO A 284 -8.43 -17.92 24.53
C PRO A 284 -8.68 -18.81 25.74
N GLU A 285 -9.46 -19.89 25.59
CA GLU A 285 -9.62 -20.86 26.67
C GLU A 285 -8.21 -21.26 27.12
N TRP A 286 -7.84 -20.86 28.35
CA TRP A 286 -6.45 -20.69 28.80
C TRP A 286 -5.60 -21.97 28.79
N ASN A 287 -6.19 -23.10 28.42
CA ASN A 287 -5.54 -24.39 28.23
C ASN A 287 -4.99 -24.61 26.80
N ASN A 288 -5.23 -23.71 25.84
CA ASN A 288 -4.85 -23.91 24.43
C ASN A 288 -3.74 -22.98 23.92
N TRP A 289 -2.81 -22.57 24.80
CA TRP A 289 -1.60 -21.82 24.40
C TRP A 289 -0.78 -22.54 23.32
N THR A 290 -0.74 -23.87 23.36
CA THR A 290 0.04 -24.69 22.42
C THR A 290 -0.40 -24.52 20.97
N SER A 291 -1.69 -24.25 20.73
CA SER A 291 -2.23 -23.96 19.39
C SER A 291 -2.12 -22.48 18.98
N CYS A 292 -1.75 -21.60 19.91
CA CYS A 292 -1.72 -20.15 19.71
C CYS A 292 -0.29 -19.57 19.63
N LEU A 293 0.72 -20.44 19.62
CA LEU A 293 2.14 -20.09 19.51
C LEU A 293 2.71 -20.61 18.19
N VAL A 294 3.40 -19.73 17.48
CA VAL A 294 4.01 -20.03 16.18
C VAL A 294 5.53 -19.88 16.31
N PRO A 295 6.34 -20.79 15.71
CA PRO A 295 7.79 -20.62 15.68
C PRO A 295 8.16 -19.27 15.08
N ALA A 296 9.05 -18.57 15.77
CA ALA A 296 9.45 -17.22 15.42
C ALA A 296 10.90 -17.17 14.96
N HIS A 297 11.16 -16.26 14.03
CA HIS A 297 12.50 -15.91 13.62
C HIS A 297 12.89 -14.60 14.27
N ARG A 298 14.12 -14.55 14.77
CA ARG A 298 14.69 -13.34 15.36
C ARG A 298 15.40 -12.52 14.28
N PHE A 299 15.03 -11.25 14.17
CA PHE A 299 15.67 -10.26 13.30
C PHE A 299 16.26 -9.13 14.14
N ILE A 300 17.56 -8.87 14.00
CA ILE A 300 18.27 -7.87 14.79
C ILE A 300 18.60 -6.68 13.90
N SER A 301 18.06 -5.50 14.24
CA SER A 301 18.37 -4.24 13.56
C SER A 301 18.61 -3.11 14.58
N GLN A 302 17.86 -2.01 14.51
CA GLN A 302 17.89 -0.96 15.54
C GLN A 302 17.27 -1.47 16.84
N GLU A 303 16.20 -2.25 16.69
CA GLU A 303 15.55 -3.03 17.74
C GLU A 303 15.57 -4.52 17.34
N THR A 304 15.32 -5.39 18.31
CA THR A 304 15.09 -6.82 18.04
C THR A 304 13.62 -7.02 17.71
N TYR A 305 13.35 -7.60 16.55
CA TYR A 305 12.01 -8.03 16.14
C TYR A 305 11.96 -9.56 16.10
N PHE A 306 10.82 -10.10 16.49
CA PHE A 306 10.47 -11.51 16.35
C PHE A 306 9.32 -11.61 15.37
N TYR A 307 9.49 -12.40 14.31
CA TYR A 307 8.48 -12.48 13.27
C TYR A 307 8.15 -13.92 12.90
N ALA A 308 6.93 -14.15 12.43
CA ALA A 308 6.49 -15.40 11.84
C ALA A 308 5.60 -15.11 10.63
N TYR A 309 5.86 -15.80 9.52
CA TYR A 309 4.98 -15.80 8.37
C TYR A 309 3.97 -16.95 8.51
N VAL A 310 2.68 -16.63 8.51
CA VAL A 310 1.60 -17.58 8.71
C VAL A 310 0.66 -17.52 7.50
N PRO A 311 0.53 -18.61 6.73
CA PRO A 311 -0.44 -18.64 5.64
C PRO A 311 -1.86 -18.78 6.17
N GLY A 312 -2.83 -18.14 5.50
CA GLY A 312 -4.24 -18.15 5.87
C GLY A 312 -4.63 -17.07 6.90
N SER A 313 -5.90 -17.08 7.31
CA SER A 313 -6.42 -16.16 8.33
C SER A 313 -5.90 -16.54 9.71
N ALA A 314 -4.92 -15.80 10.21
CA ALA A 314 -4.31 -16.02 11.53
C ALA A 314 -4.73 -14.95 12.53
N LEU A 315 -4.39 -13.68 12.25
CA LEU A 315 -4.65 -12.59 13.18
C LEU A 315 -6.10 -12.16 13.19
N PHE A 316 -6.91 -12.35 12.17
CA PHE A 316 -8.35 -12.07 12.23
C PHE A 316 -9.06 -12.78 11.08
N ASP A 317 -10.37 -12.94 11.22
CA ASP A 317 -11.21 -13.53 10.18
C ASP A 317 -11.29 -12.58 8.99
N VAL A 318 -10.91 -13.08 7.82
CA VAL A 318 -10.98 -12.34 6.56
C VAL A 318 -12.00 -13.01 5.65
N HIS A 319 -13.01 -12.25 5.22
CA HIS A 319 -14.04 -12.74 4.32
C HIS A 319 -13.55 -12.70 2.87
N GLN A 320 -12.78 -13.71 2.46
CA GLN A 320 -12.21 -13.81 1.10
C GLN A 320 -13.26 -13.68 0.00
N ASP A 321 -14.48 -14.19 0.20
CA ASP A 321 -15.58 -14.11 -0.77
C ASP A 321 -15.96 -12.67 -1.18
N LYS A 322 -15.59 -11.67 -0.37
CA LYS A 322 -15.89 -10.26 -0.61
C LYS A 322 -14.71 -9.48 -1.19
N ILE A 323 -13.55 -10.11 -1.35
CA ILE A 323 -12.32 -9.46 -1.81
C ILE A 323 -12.23 -9.65 -3.32
N VAL A 324 -12.12 -8.54 -4.03
CA VAL A 324 -11.74 -8.56 -5.45
C VAL A 324 -10.23 -8.69 -5.52
N SER A 325 -9.74 -9.73 -6.21
CA SER A 325 -8.32 -9.98 -6.42
C SER A 325 -7.73 -9.01 -7.44
N TYR A 326 -6.42 -8.77 -7.36
CA TYR A 326 -5.76 -7.87 -8.30
C TYR A 326 -5.71 -8.49 -9.71
N HIS A 327 -5.50 -9.80 -9.79
CA HIS A 327 -5.53 -10.53 -11.05
C HIS A 327 -6.85 -10.30 -11.81
N ARG A 328 -7.99 -10.43 -11.12
CA ARG A 328 -9.31 -10.16 -11.72
C ARG A 328 -9.48 -8.70 -12.14
N HIS A 329 -8.92 -7.77 -11.38
CA HIS A 329 -8.98 -6.35 -11.74
C HIS A 329 -8.23 -6.05 -13.05
N LEU A 330 -7.07 -6.68 -13.25
CA LEU A 330 -6.32 -6.56 -14.50
C LEU A 330 -7.11 -7.12 -15.70
N GLU A 331 -7.74 -8.29 -15.54
CA GLU A 331 -8.61 -8.86 -16.59
C GLU A 331 -9.76 -7.92 -16.98
N GLU A 332 -10.36 -7.23 -16.00
CA GLU A 332 -11.42 -6.25 -16.23
C GLU A 332 -10.92 -5.01 -16.99
N ILE A 333 -9.72 -4.50 -16.67
CA ILE A 333 -9.09 -3.39 -17.40
C ILE A 333 -8.77 -3.78 -18.85
N ASP A 334 -8.14 -4.94 -19.04
CA ASP A 334 -7.78 -5.42 -20.38
C ASP A 334 -9.01 -5.59 -21.27
N ALA A 335 -10.11 -6.07 -20.70
CA ALA A 335 -11.39 -6.18 -21.39
C ALA A 335 -11.99 -4.80 -21.76
N GLU A 336 -11.91 -3.80 -20.86
CA GLU A 336 -12.36 -2.44 -21.13
C GLU A 336 -11.57 -1.79 -22.29
N GLU A 337 -10.25 -1.93 -22.30
CA GLU A 337 -9.37 -1.38 -23.35
C GLU A 337 -9.58 -2.09 -24.71
N LEU A 338 -9.80 -3.41 -24.72
CA LEU A 338 -10.18 -4.17 -25.92
C LEU A 338 -11.53 -3.71 -26.50
N LEU A 339 -12.47 -3.29 -25.67
CA LEU A 339 -13.77 -2.79 -26.11
C LEU A 339 -13.67 -1.36 -26.67
N LEU A 340 -12.84 -0.50 -26.07
CA LEU A 340 -12.59 0.86 -26.57
C LEU A 340 -11.95 0.81 -27.97
N THR A 341 -10.93 -0.03 -28.16
CA THR A 341 -10.26 -0.20 -29.46
C THR A 341 -11.16 -0.79 -30.56
N THR A 342 -12.10 -1.68 -30.20
CA THR A 342 -13.04 -2.27 -31.19
C THR A 342 -14.20 -1.34 -31.54
N SER A 343 -14.68 -0.53 -30.61
CA SER A 343 -15.78 0.42 -30.86
C SER A 343 -15.41 1.56 -31.81
N GLU A 344 -14.15 2.03 -31.78
CA GLU A 344 -13.64 3.07 -32.70
C GLU A 344 -13.32 2.51 -34.11
N SER A 345 -13.07 1.21 -34.25
CA SER A 345 -12.81 0.58 -35.57
C SER A 345 -14.05 0.46 -36.48
N LEU A 346 -15.23 0.74 -35.92
CA LEU A 346 -16.54 0.64 -36.57
C LEU A 346 -17.18 2.02 -36.86
N SER A 347 -16.51 3.11 -36.49
CA SER A 347 -16.89 4.51 -36.77
C SER A 347 -15.93 5.14 -37.76
#